data_AF-A0A357B1U4-F1
#
_entry.id   AF-A0A357B1U4-F1
#
_cell.length_a   1.000
_cell.length_b   1.000
_cell.length_c   1.000
_cell.angle_alpha   90.00
_cell.angle_beta   90.00
_cell.angle_gamma   90.00
#
_symmetry.space_group_name_H-M   'P 1'
#
loop_
_entity.id
_entity.type
_entity.pdbx_description
1 polymer ?
#
loop_
_entity_poly.entity_id
_entity_poly.type
_entity_poly.pdbx_seq_one_letter_code
_entity_poly.pdbx_strand_id
1 'polypeptide(L)' 'MNGNVEKCVMIIDPELPTGVIANTTAILGMTLGKRFPEQVGNDVTDASEKTHLGIITVPVPILKGSREMLKELRENL' A
#
# COMPACT_ATOMS: atom_id res chain seq x y z
N MET A 1 3.10 -19.36 19.11
CA MET A 1 2.19 -18.21 19.16
C MET A 1 1.73 -17.95 17.74
N ASN A 2 0.52 -18.38 17.36
CA ASN A 2 -0.03 -18.04 16.05
C ASN A 2 -0.58 -16.62 16.13
N GLY A 3 0.32 -15.64 16.10
CA GLY A 3 -0.04 -14.24 15.96
C GLY A 3 -0.67 -14.03 14.59
N ASN A 4 -1.86 -13.45 14.56
CA ASN A 4 -2.53 -13.12 13.31
C ASN A 4 -1.63 -12.12 12.56
N VAL A 5 -0.98 -12.57 11.49
CA VAL A 5 -0.16 -11.67 10.65
C VAL A 5 -1.11 -10.74 9.93
N GLU A 6 -1.15 -9.47 10.33
CA GLU A 6 -1.91 -8.45 9.62
C GLU A 6 -1.35 -8.31 8.20
N LYS A 7 -2.23 -8.41 7.21
CA LYS A 7 -1.90 -8.24 5.79
C LYS A 7 -2.45 -6.91 5.31
N CYS A 8 -1.63 -6.11 4.64
CA CYS A 8 -2.07 -4.91 3.96
C CYS A 8 -2.27 -5.21 2.46
N VAL A 9 -3.43 -4.87 1.91
CA VAL A 9 -3.76 -5.06 0.49
C VAL A 9 -4.52 -3.83 0.00
N MET A 10 -4.21 -3.36 -1.20
CA MET A 10 -5.00 -2.35 -1.90
C MET A 10 -5.83 -3.03 -2.99
N ILE A 11 -7.14 -2.77 -3.04
CA ILE A 11 -8.02 -3.32 -4.09
C ILE A 11 -8.53 -2.13 -4.90
N ILE A 12 -8.28 -2.14 -6.21
CA ILE A 12 -8.52 -1.02 -7.11
C ILE A 12 -9.37 -1.48 -8.31
N ASP A 13 -10.24 -0.60 -8.79
CA ASP A 13 -11.00 -0.82 -10.03
C ASP A 13 -10.07 -0.72 -11.25
N PRO A 14 -9.87 -1.82 -12.00
CA PRO A 14 -8.97 -1.83 -13.14
C PRO A 14 -9.47 -1.03 -14.34
N GLU A 15 -10.76 -0.65 -14.37
CA GLU A 15 -11.35 0.13 -15.47
C GLU A 15 -11.04 1.63 -15.35
N LEU A 16 -10.45 2.07 -14.24
CA LEU A 16 -10.02 3.45 -14.05
C LEU A 16 -8.79 3.79 -14.91
N PRO A 17 -8.65 5.05 -15.37
CA PRO A 17 -7.43 5.47 -16.06
C PRO A 17 -6.18 5.23 -15.23
N THR A 18 -5.06 4.83 -15.85
CA THR A 18 -3.81 4.51 -15.15
C THR A 18 -3.33 5.62 -14.21
N GLY A 19 -3.48 6.89 -14.60
CA GLY A 19 -3.13 8.03 -13.75
C GLY A 19 -3.96 8.11 -12.46
N VAL A 20 -5.25 7.73 -12.54
CA VAL A 20 -6.14 7.67 -11.37
C VAL A 20 -5.75 6.52 -10.46
N ILE A 21 -5.43 5.35 -11.02
CA ILE A 21 -4.93 4.19 -10.26
C ILE A 21 -3.63 4.54 -9.54
N ALA A 22 -2.66 5.12 -10.25
CA ALA A 22 -1.37 5.51 -9.70
C ALA A 22 -1.51 6.55 -8.57
N ASN A 23 -2.31 7.59 -8.79
CA ASN A 23 -2.53 8.61 -7.76
C ASN A 23 -3.24 8.04 -6.52
N THR A 24 -4.28 7.22 -6.73
CA THR A 24 -5.04 6.59 -5.64
C THR A 24 -4.14 5.71 -4.77
N THR A 25 -3.36 4.83 -5.40
CA THR A 25 -2.43 3.93 -4.69
C THR A 25 -1.32 4.70 -3.96
N ALA A 26 -0.79 5.78 -4.54
CA ALA A 26 0.19 6.64 -3.88
C ALA A 26 -0.38 7.33 -2.62
N ILE A 27 -1.57 7.92 -2.70
CA ILE A 27 -2.21 8.60 -1.55
C ILE A 27 -2.55 7.61 -0.44
N LEU A 28 -3.05 6.41 -0.80
CA LEU A 28 -3.29 5.33 0.17
C LEU A 28 -1.97 4.88 0.83
N GLY A 29 -0.90 4.74 0.05
CA GLY A 29 0.43 4.38 0.55
C GLY A 29 1.00 5.42 1.52
N MET A 30 0.83 6.72 1.23
CA MET A 30 1.23 7.80 2.14
C MET A 30 0.46 7.72 3.47
N THR A 31 -0.84 7.45 3.41
CA THR A 31 -1.67 7.32 4.61
C THR A 31 -1.27 6.09 5.42
N LEU A 32 -0.95 4.98 4.76
CA LEU A 32 -0.45 3.76 5.39
C LEU A 32 0.87 4.01 6.13
N GLY A 33 1.86 4.61 5.46
CA GLY A 33 3.15 4.93 6.07
C GLY A 33 3.05 5.91 7.23
N LYS A 34 2.08 6.84 7.19
CA LYS A 34 1.79 7.75 8.32
C LYS A 34 1.12 7.02 9.48
N ARG A 35 0.23 6.06 9.21
CA ARG A 35 -0.54 5.35 10.24
C ARG A 35 0.28 4.26 10.93
N PHE A 36 1.20 3.63 10.19
CA PHE A 36 2.07 2.56 10.67
C PHE A 36 3.54 2.92 10.40
N PRO A 37 4.06 3.98 11.04
CA PRO A 37 5.42 4.47 10.81
C PRO A 37 6.48 3.41 11.12
N GLU A 38 6.21 2.47 12.02
CA GLU A 38 7.09 1.35 12.36
C GLU A 38 7.30 0.35 11.21
N GLN A 39 6.42 0.35 10.21
CA GLN A 39 6.55 -0.49 9.02
C GLN A 39 7.45 0.15 7.95
N VAL A 40 7.74 1.45 8.05
CA VAL A 40 8.71 2.13 7.19
C VAL A 40 10.11 1.75 7.67
N GLY A 41 10.88 1.16 6.77
CA GLY A 41 12.24 0.72 7.06
C GLY A 41 13.18 1.90 7.33
N ASN A 42 14.41 1.59 7.73
CA ASN A 42 15.43 2.61 7.87
C ASN A 42 15.83 3.18 6.50
N ASP A 43 16.37 4.39 6.52
CA ASP A 43 17.08 4.93 5.37
C ASP A 43 18.24 4.02 4.98
N VAL A 44 18.48 3.91 3.68
CA VAL A 44 19.53 3.07 3.10
C VAL A 44 20.52 3.90 2.30
N THR A 45 21.80 3.60 2.42
CA THR A 45 22.86 4.25 1.65
C THR A 45 23.26 3.36 0.48
N ASP A 46 23.26 3.92 -0.73
CA ASP A 46 23.69 3.20 -1.92
C ASP A 46 25.23 3.18 -2.08
N ALA A 47 25.72 2.50 -3.11
CA ALA A 47 27.16 2.39 -3.38
C ALA A 47 27.82 3.72 -3.80
N SER A 48 27.03 4.76 -4.09
CA SER A 48 27.51 6.11 -4.41
C SER A 48 27.46 7.03 -3.19
N GLU A 49 27.33 6.48 -1.98
CA GLU A 49 27.21 7.20 -0.71
C GLU A 49 25.97 8.10 -0.62
N LYS A 50 24.93 7.85 -1.43
CA LYS A 50 23.67 8.59 -1.37
C LYS A 50 22.67 7.89 -0.46
N THR A 51 22.12 8.64 0.49
CA THR A 51 21.02 8.16 1.35
C THR A 51 19.67 8.27 0.64
N HIS A 52 18.91 7.18 0.69
CA HIS A 52 17.52 7.08 0.23
C HIS A 52 16.63 6.85 1.43
N LEU A 53 15.47 7.52 1.44
CA LEU A 53 14.50 7.38 2.52
C LEU A 53 13.97 5.95 2.60
N GLY A 54 13.72 5.51 3.82
CA GLY A 54 13.04 4.25 4.09
C GLY A 54 11.69 4.13 3.38
N ILE A 55 11.37 2.90 2.96
CA ILE A 55 10.07 2.53 2.39
C ILE A 55 9.43 1.42 3.22
N ILE A 56 8.16 1.10 2.91
CA ILE A 56 7.43 0.02 3.57
C ILE A 56 8.21 -1.31 3.50
N THR A 57 8.35 -1.99 4.63
CA THR A 57 9.07 -3.28 4.75
C THR A 57 8.16 -4.49 4.58
N VAL A 58 6.84 -4.28 4.64
CA VAL A 58 5.83 -5.30 4.38
C VAL A 58 5.29 -5.19 2.95
N PRO A 59 4.99 -6.31 2.27
CA PRO A 59 4.36 -6.27 0.96
C PRO A 59 2.98 -5.62 1.01
N VAL A 60 2.69 -4.76 0.04
CA VAL A 60 1.36 -4.17 -0.18
C VAL A 60 0.88 -4.48 -1.59
N PRO A 61 0.35 -5.70 -1.85
CA PRO A 61 -0.17 -6.06 -3.17
C PRO A 61 -1.34 -5.16 -3.59
N ILE A 62 -1.35 -4.82 -4.88
CA ILE A 62 -2.46 -4.13 -5.53
C ILE A 62 -3.25 -5.17 -6.32
N LEU A 63 -4.49 -5.40 -5.90
CA LEU A 63 -5.42 -6.34 -6.53
C LEU A 63 -6.48 -5.59 -7.34
N LYS A 64 -7.07 -6.30 -8.31
CA LYS A 64 -8.19 -5.81 -9.10
C LYS A 64 -9.51 -6.14 -8.41
N GLY A 65 -10.47 -5.22 -8.43
CA GLY A 65 -11.83 -5.49 -8.01
C GLY A 65 -12.85 -4.76 -8.87
N SER A 66 -13.96 -5.42 -9.20
CA SER A 66 -15.06 -4.74 -9.88
C SER A 66 -15.68 -3.69 -8.96
N ARG A 67 -16.40 -2.73 -9.56
CA ARG A 67 -17.12 -1.71 -8.82
C ARG A 67 -18.10 -2.29 -7.80
N GLU A 68 -18.79 -3.37 -8.17
CA GLU A 68 -19.75 -4.07 -7.33
C GLU A 68 -19.03 -4.73 -6.14
N MET A 69 -17.93 -5.45 -6.40
CA MET A 69 -17.13 -6.08 -5.35
C MET A 69 -16.53 -5.05 -4.39
N LEU A 70 -16.05 -3.91 -4.89
CA LEU A 70 -15.52 -2.84 -4.04
C LEU A 70 -16.59 -2.23 -3.12
N LYS A 71 -17.83 -2.09 -3.61
CA LYS A 71 -18.97 -1.64 -2.80
C LYS A 71 -19.32 -2.66 -1.72
N GLU A 72 -19.47 -3.93 -2.11
CA GLU A 72 -19.75 -5.01 -1.16
C GLU A 72 -18.66 -5.13 -0.09
N LEU A 73 -17.39 -5.05 -0.49
CA LEU A 73 -16.27 -5.07 0.45
C LEU A 73 -16.37 -3.91 1.45
N ARG A 74 -16.70 -2.70 0.98
CA ARG A 74 -16.83 -1.53 1.85
C ARG A 74 -17.99 -1.65 2.83
N GLU A 75 -19.06 -2.32 2.45
CA GLU A 75 -20.23 -2.57 3.32
C GLU A 75 -19.95 -3.63 4.39
N ASN A 76 -19.00 -4.53 4.14
CA ASN A 76 -18.61 -5.62 5.06
C ASN A 76 -17.44 -5.26 6.00
N LEU A 77 -16.95 -4.01 5.96
CA LEU A 77 -15.85 -3.48 6.81
C LEU A 77 -16.37 -2.48 7.85
#